data_AF-G6FVT5-F1
#
_entry.id   AF-G6FVT5-F1
#
_cell.length_a   1.000
_cell.length_b   1.000
_cell.length_c   1.000
_cell.angle_alpha   90.00
_cell.angle_beta   90.00
_cell.angle_gamma   90.00
#
_symmetry.space_group_name_H-M   'P 1'
#
loop_
_entity.id
_entity.type
_entity.pdbx_description
1 polymer ?
#
loop_
_entity_poly.entity_id
_entity_poly.type
_entity_poly.pdbx_seq_one_letter_code
_entity_poly.pdbx_strand_id
1 'polypeptide(L)' 'MSKQEVIRLFRAAQTNPNLREILNSASDLETFVKMAQQQGYNFTVDEWQKATGLVMEDSESQVSEIQGKCEG' A
#
# COMPACT_ATOMS: atom_id res chain seq x y z
N MET A 1 12.16 0.87 12.11
CA MET A 1 11.75 2.28 11.93
C MET A 1 11.03 2.55 10.60
N SER A 2 10.95 1.60 9.65
CA SER A 2 10.51 1.93 8.27
C SER A 2 9.05 1.62 7.95
N LYS A 3 8.39 0.69 8.65
CA LYS A 3 6.94 0.46 8.49
C LYS A 3 6.11 1.71 8.81
N GLN A 4 6.54 2.53 9.77
CA GLN A 4 5.81 3.74 10.12
C GLN A 4 5.84 4.79 9.01
N GLU A 5 6.95 4.92 8.29
CA GLU A 5 7.07 5.84 7.14
C GLU A 5 6.15 5.40 6.00
N VAL A 6 6.09 4.10 5.71
CA VAL A 6 5.15 3.53 4.73
C VAL A 6 3.69 3.81 5.12
N ILE A 7 3.33 3.59 6.39
CA ILE A 7 1.98 3.87 6.89
C ILE A 7 1.65 5.36 6.82
N ARG A 8 2.61 6.24 7.15
CA ARG A 8 2.44 7.70 7.04
C ARG A 8 2.20 8.11 5.59
N LEU A 9 2.99 7.58 4.65
CA LEU A 9 2.79 7.83 3.22
C LEU A 9 1.42 7.34 2.77
N PHE A 10 1.01 6.13 3.17
CA PHE A 10 -0.27 5.55 2.78
C PHE A 10 -1.46 6.37 3.32
N ARG A 11 -1.37 6.86 4.56
CA ARG A 11 -2.37 7.79 5.12
C ARG A 11 -2.37 9.13 4.38
N ALA A 12 -1.19 9.70 4.11
CA ALA A 12 -1.08 10.95 3.38
C ALA A 12 -1.64 10.84 1.96
N ALA A 13 -1.42 9.72 1.26
CA ALA A 13 -1.96 9.46 -0.07
C ALA A 13 -3.49 9.26 -0.05
N GLN A 14 -4.07 8.78 1.06
CA GLN A 14 -5.52 8.69 1.22
C GLN A 14 -6.18 10.06 1.42
N THR A 15 -5.53 10.97 2.16
CA THR A 15 -6.06 12.31 2.43
C THR A 15 -5.68 13.34 1.36
N ASN A 16 -4.59 13.11 0.60
CA ASN A 16 -4.11 14.00 -0.44
C ASN A 16 -4.13 13.29 -1.81
N PRO A 17 -5.19 13.48 -2.62
CA PRO A 17 -5.28 12.87 -3.94
C PRO A 17 -4.15 13.29 -4.88
N ASN A 18 -3.65 14.52 -4.75
CA ASN A 18 -2.51 15.00 -5.54
C ASN A 18 -1.21 14.20 -5.25
N LEU A 19 -0.94 13.90 -3.97
CA LEU A 19 0.21 13.08 -3.58
C LEU A 19 0.07 11.66 -4.15
N ARG A 20 -1.15 11.11 -4.10
CA ARG A 20 -1.46 9.81 -4.69
C ARG A 20 -1.23 9.80 -6.20
N GLU A 21 -1.69 10.80 -6.94
CA GLU A 21 -1.48 10.88 -8.39
C GLU A 21 0.00 10.98 -8.75
N ILE A 22 0.76 11.82 -8.04
CA ILE A 22 2.21 11.94 -8.23
C ILE A 22 2.89 10.58 -8.04
N LEU A 23 2.56 9.87 -6.96
CA LEU A 23 3.15 8.57 -6.69
C LEU A 23 2.70 7.48 -7.67
N ASN A 24 1.45 7.53 -8.16
CA ASN A 24 0.95 6.62 -9.20
C ASN A 24 1.51 6.94 -10.59
N SER A 25 2.12 8.11 -10.80
CA SER A 25 2.83 8.43 -12.04
C SER A 25 4.19 7.73 -12.16
N ALA A 26 4.67 7.10 -11.08
CA ALA A 26 5.91 6.35 -11.11
C ALA A 26 5.76 5.09 -11.99
N SER A 27 6.66 4.95 -12.97
CA SER A 27 6.70 3.77 -13.85
C SER A 27 7.12 2.49 -13.13
N ASP A 28 7.89 2.62 -12.05
CA ASP A 28 8.52 1.51 -11.34
C ASP A 28 8.61 1.79 -9.83
N LEU A 29 8.75 0.72 -9.03
CA LEU A 29 8.89 0.78 -7.58
C LEU A 29 10.09 1.62 -7.10
N GLU A 30 11.22 1.58 -7.81
CA GLU A 30 12.37 2.44 -7.48
C GLU A 30 12.05 3.93 -7.65
N THR A 31 11.33 4.28 -8.71
CA THR A 31 10.90 5.65 -8.99
C THR A 31 9.89 6.12 -7.94
N PHE A 32 8.95 5.25 -7.56
CA PHE A 32 8.00 5.50 -6.48
C PHE A 32 8.70 5.83 -5.16
N VAL A 33 9.68 5.01 -4.77
CA VAL A 33 10.41 5.19 -3.52
C VAL A 33 11.23 6.48 -3.55
N LYS A 34 11.89 6.80 -4.66
CA LYS A 34 12.60 8.07 -4.83
C LYS A 34 11.67 9.27 -4.69
N MET A 35 10.49 9.22 -5.30
CA MET A 35 9.47 10.28 -5.17
C MET A 35 8.99 10.43 -3.71
N ALA A 36 8.78 9.33 -3.00
CA ALA A 36 8.40 9.36 -1.59
C ALA A 36 9.52 9.95 -0.71
N GLN A 37 10.78 9.62 -0.97
CA GLN A 37 11.94 10.22 -0.29
C GLN A 37 12.04 11.72 -0.53
N GLN A 38 11.75 12.19 -1.74
CA GLN A 38 11.68 13.63 -2.04
C GLN A 38 10.58 14.35 -1.27
N GLN A 39 9.51 13.64 -0.91
CA GLN A 39 8.41 14.16 -0.09
C GLN A 39 8.69 14.05 1.42
N GLY A 40 9.88 13.58 1.81
CA GLY A 40 10.33 13.46 3.19
C GLY A 40 10.07 12.10 3.85
N TYR A 41 9.63 11.09 3.09
CA TYR A 41 9.40 9.73 3.61
C TYR A 41 10.61 8.84 3.33
N ASN A 42 11.31 8.42 4.40
CA ASN A 42 12.59 7.75 4.24
C ASN A 42 12.45 6.22 4.38
N PHE A 43 12.18 5.53 3.27
CA PHE A 43 12.12 4.07 3.20
C PHE A 43 12.68 3.55 1.86
N THR A 44 12.91 2.24 1.77
CA THR A 44 13.45 1.53 0.60
C THR A 44 12.38 0.68 -0.10
N VAL A 45 12.69 0.23 -1.33
CA VAL A 45 11.81 -0.67 -2.11
C VAL A 45 11.54 -1.97 -1.35
N ASP A 46 12.56 -2.58 -0.74
CA ASP A 46 12.41 -3.80 0.08
C ASP A 46 11.45 -3.58 1.25
N GLU A 47 11.54 -2.44 1.93
CA GLU A 47 10.66 -2.11 3.06
C GLU A 47 9.22 -1.84 2.61
N TRP A 48 9.06 -1.19 1.45
CA TRP A 48 7.75 -1.00 0.84
C TRP A 48 7.12 -2.34 0.42
N GLN A 49 7.88 -3.22 -0.21
CA GLN A 49 7.41 -4.55 -0.60
C GLN A 49 7.12 -5.42 0.63
N LYS A 50 7.90 -5.33 1.70
CA LYS A 50 7.57 -6.01 2.97
C LYS A 50 6.32 -5.43 3.61
N ALA A 51 6.08 -4.13 3.52
CA ALA A 51 4.92 -3.51 4.14
C ALA A 51 3.62 -3.72 3.33
N THR A 52 3.70 -3.71 1.99
CA THR A 52 2.56 -3.88 1.08
C THR A 52 2.35 -5.32 0.63
N GLY A 53 3.42 -6.10 0.47
CA GLY A 53 3.38 -7.54 0.19
C GLY A 53 2.80 -8.37 1.34
N LEU A 54 3.04 -7.95 2.59
CA LEU A 54 2.34 -8.53 3.76
C LEU A 54 0.82 -8.34 3.69
N VAL A 55 0.31 -7.35 2.94
CA VAL A 55 -1.14 -7.16 2.75
C VAL A 55 -1.71 -8.17 1.75
N MET A 56 -0.88 -8.71 0.86
CA MET A 56 -1.30 -9.68 -0.16
C MET A 56 -1.35 -11.11 0.39
N GLU A 57 -0.39 -11.51 1.24
CA GLU A 57 -0.38 -12.86 1.83
C GLU A 57 -1.40 -13.04 2.98
N ASP A 58 -1.96 -11.96 3.54
CA ASP A 58 -2.99 -12.04 4.61
C ASP A 58 -4.43 -11.78 4.11
N SER A 59 -4.63 -11.44 2.82
CA SER A 59 -5.97 -11.17 2.26
C SER A 59 -6.70 -12.42 1.72
N GLU A 60 -6.11 -13.62 1.79
CA GLU A 60 -6.78 -14.88 1.43
C GLU A 60 -7.49 -15.58 2.61
N SER A 61 -7.62 -14.94 3.77
CA SER A 61 -8.40 -15.48 4.90
C SER A 61 -9.45 -14.50 5.39
N GLN A 62 -10.48 -14.24 4.57
CA GLN A 62 -11.89 -14.07 4.99
C GLN A 62 -12.78 -13.64 3.80
N VAL A 63 -12.89 -14.48 2.77
CA VAL A 63 -14.10 -14.50 1.93
C VAL A 63 -14.56 -15.96 1.78
N SER A 64 -15.05 -16.52 2.88
CA SER A 64 -15.86 -17.73 2.96
C SER A 64 -16.73 -17.47 4.20
N GLU A 65 -18.05 -17.32 4.17
CA GLU A 65 -19.10 -17.87 3.33
C GLU A 65 -20.16 -16.79 3.05
N ILE A 66 -20.46 -16.53 1.78
CA ILE A 66 -21.82 -16.14 1.40
C ILE A 66 -22.32 -17.24 0.47
N GLN A 67 -22.54 -18.44 1.02
CA GLN A 67 -23.23 -19.50 0.28
C GLN A 67 -24.72 -19.36 0.58
N GLY A 68 -25.43 -18.76 -0.37
CA GLY A 68 -26.88 -18.89 -0.43
C GLY A 68 -27.27 -20.35 -0.72
N LYS A 69 -28.31 -20.81 -0.03
CA LYS A 69 -29.36 -21.74 -0.49
C LYS A 69 -30.40 -21.81 0.64
N CYS A 70 -31.55 -21.14 0.48
CA CYS A 70 -32.74 -21.69 -0.17
C CYS A 70 -33.34 -22.85 0.63
N GLU A 71 -34.49 -22.55 1.25
CA GLU A 71 -35.72 -23.34 1.28
C GLU A 71 -35.68 -24.77 1.89
N GLY A 72 -36.57 -24.95 2.88
CA GLY A 72 -36.94 -26.22 3.48
C GLY A 72 -37.99 -26.02 4.55
#